data_AF-A0A800A7I9-F1
#
_entry.id   AF-A0A800A7I9-F1
#
_cell.length_a   1.000
_cell.length_b   1.000
_cell.length_c   1.000
_cell.angle_alpha   90.00
_cell.angle_beta   90.00
_cell.angle_gamma   90.00
#
_symmetry.space_group_name_H-M   'P 1'
#
loop_
_entity.id
_entity.type
_entity.pdbx_description
1 polymer ?
#
loop_
_entity_poly.entity_id
_entity_poly.type
_entity_poly.pdbx_seq_one_letter_code
_entity_poly.pdbx_strand_id
1 'polypeptide(L)' 'MSHLSPLGRSRKHRRSDCRKGRHHYGQAQNIGAGIRRQVCGTCGAVSIDLTGAEELTTPLASNQGSIMAELHRH' A
#
# COMPACT_ATOMS: atom_id res chain seq x y z
N MET A 1 12.14 35.42 27.26
CA MET A 1 12.74 34.96 25.99
C MET A 1 11.98 33.72 25.55
N SER A 2 10.98 33.88 24.68
CA SER A 2 10.13 32.76 24.25
C SER A 2 10.79 32.04 23.08
N HIS A 3 11.15 30.78 23.28
CA HIS A 3 11.67 29.91 22.23
C HIS A 3 10.54 29.60 21.23
N LEU A 4 10.52 30.33 20.11
CA LEU A 4 9.68 30.00 18.98
C LEU A 4 10.18 28.68 18.36
N SER A 5 9.37 27.63 18.46
CA SER A 5 9.57 26.38 17.74
C SER A 5 9.68 26.67 16.22
N PRO A 6 10.47 25.91 15.43
CA PRO A 6 10.58 26.12 13.99
C PRO A 6 9.32 25.60 13.27
N LEU A 7 8.18 26.25 13.51
CA LEU A 7 6.93 26.01 12.81
C LEU A 7 6.99 26.68 11.44
N GLY A 8 7.70 26.04 10.52
CA GLY A 8 7.64 26.48 9.13
C GLY A 8 8.87 26.19 8.31
N ARG A 9 9.18 24.90 8.08
CA ARG A 9 9.92 24.57 6.86
C ARG A 9 9.04 24.99 5.70
N SER A 10 9.36 26.16 5.11
CA SER A 10 8.56 26.84 4.08
C SER A 10 8.08 25.83 3.04
N ARG A 11 6.81 25.92 2.60
CA ARG A 11 6.25 25.06 1.54
C ARG A 11 7.18 24.98 0.31
N LYS A 12 7.92 26.05 0.03
CA LYS A 12 8.95 26.09 -1.03
C LYS A 12 10.06 25.05 -0.82
N HIS A 13 10.54 24.89 0.41
CA HIS A 13 11.57 23.91 0.75
C HIS A 13 11.05 22.48 0.62
N ARG A 14 9.83 22.19 1.09
CA ARG A 14 9.20 20.87 0.94
C ARG A 14 9.04 20.45 -0.53
N ARG A 15 8.71 21.39 -1.41
CA ARG A 15 8.66 21.17 -2.87
C ARG A 15 10.03 20.85 -3.47
N SER A 16 11.08 21.56 -3.02
CA SER A 16 12.46 21.28 -3.45
C SER A 16 12.93 19.88 -3.02
N ASP A 17 12.60 19.45 -1.80
CA ASP A 17 12.91 18.10 -1.31
C ASP A 17 12.21 17.01 -2.13
N CYS A 18 10.91 17.20 -2.42
CA CYS A 18 10.15 16.24 -3.24
C CYS A 18 10.72 16.09 -4.65
N ARG A 19 11.22 17.17 -5.27
CA ARG A 19 11.89 17.10 -6.58
C ARG A 19 13.20 16.30 -6.56
N LYS A 20 13.82 16.16 -5.39
CA LYS A 20 15.04 15.36 -5.18
C LYS A 20 14.72 13.92 -4.72
N GLY A 21 13.45 13.49 -4.81
CA GLY A 21 13.01 12.17 -4.35
C GLY A 21 12.84 12.03 -2.83
N ARG A 22 13.07 13.10 -2.04
CA ARG A 22 12.86 13.08 -0.60
C ARG A 22 11.43 13.49 -0.28
N HIS A 23 10.57 12.49 -0.13
CA HIS A 23 9.14 12.69 0.09
C HIS A 23 8.80 12.81 1.58
N HIS A 24 7.86 13.71 1.88
CA HIS A 24 7.28 13.85 3.21
C HIS A 24 5.94 13.11 3.25
N TYR A 25 6.02 11.82 3.54
CA TYR A 25 4.86 10.94 3.66
C TYR A 25 4.02 11.29 4.89
N GLY A 26 2.70 11.29 4.70
CA GLY A 26 1.74 11.45 5.79
C GLY A 26 1.52 10.18 6.61
N GLN A 27 0.40 10.14 7.32
CA GLN A 27 -0.01 8.97 8.10
C GLN A 27 -0.18 7.74 7.20
N ALA A 28 0.32 6.59 7.67
CA ALA A 28 0.14 5.31 7.00
C ALA A 28 -1.32 4.82 7.12
N GLN A 29 -1.87 4.36 6.00
CA GLN A 29 -3.22 3.81 5.89
C GLN A 29 -3.12 2.33 5.54
N ASN A 30 -3.91 1.49 6.23
CA ASN A 30 -4.04 0.09 5.88
C ASN A 30 -4.97 -0.05 4.66
N ILE A 31 -4.54 -0.78 3.61
CA ILE A 31 -5.30 -0.96 2.36
C ILE A 31 -5.52 -2.42 1.97
N GLY A 32 -5.08 -3.37 2.78
CA GLY A 32 -5.19 -4.80 2.48
C GLY A 32 -4.51 -5.63 3.57
N ALA A 33 -4.55 -6.96 3.45
CA ALA A 33 -3.98 -7.88 4.43
C ALA A 33 -2.49 -7.58 4.69
N GLY A 34 -2.22 -6.79 5.73
CA GLY A 34 -0.89 -6.29 6.10
C GLY A 34 -0.23 -5.29 5.12
N ILE A 35 -0.95 -4.77 4.13
CA ILE A 35 -0.43 -3.77 3.18
C ILE A 35 -0.71 -2.36 3.69
N ARG A 36 0.34 -1.53 3.78
CA ARG A 36 0.24 -0.13 4.22
C ARG A 36 0.62 0.82 3.11
N ARG A 37 -0.17 1.86 2.89
CA ARG A 37 0.15 2.96 1.97
C ARG A 37 0.43 4.27 2.70
N GLN A 38 1.29 5.09 2.13
CA GLN A 38 1.47 6.49 2.52
C GLN A 38 1.50 7.39 1.29
N VAL A 39 0.94 8.59 1.42
CA VAL A 39 0.92 9.58 0.34
C VAL A 39 1.71 10.82 0.77
N CYS A 40 2.57 11.29 -0.12
CA CYS A 40 3.30 12.54 0.07
C CYS A 40 2.34 13.72 -0.04
N GLY A 41 2.16 14.49 1.04
CA GLY A 41 1.25 15.63 1.07
C GLY A 41 1.68 16.83 0.20
N THR A 42 2.79 16.74 -0.51
CA THR A 42 3.31 17.82 -1.38
C THR A 42 3.16 17.52 -2.87
N CYS A 43 3.45 16.29 -3.31
CA CYS A 43 3.47 15.91 -4.72
C CYS A 43 2.64 14.67 -5.07
N GLY A 44 1.98 14.04 -4.09
CA GLY A 44 1.12 12.86 -4.33
C GLY A 44 1.87 11.54 -4.53
N ALA A 45 3.20 11.53 -4.44
CA ALA A 45 3.98 10.28 -4.50
C ALA A 45 3.49 9.27 -3.45
N VAL A 46 3.41 8.00 -3.83
CA VAL A 46 2.87 6.91 -3.00
C VAL A 46 4.00 5.96 -2.61
N SER A 47 4.09 5.66 -1.32
CA SER A 47 4.91 4.57 -0.79
C SER A 47 4.01 3.43 -0.36
N ILE A 48 4.37 2.20 -0.73
CA ILE A 48 3.66 0.98 -0.37
C ILE A 48 4.62 0.10 0.43
N ASP A 49 4.22 -0.24 1.65
CA ASP A 49 4.91 -1.17 2.53
C ASP A 49 4.19 -2.53 2.46
N LEU A 50 4.95 -3.53 2.02
CA LEU A 50 4.53 -4.93 1.86
C LEU A 50 5.17 -5.85 2.90
N THR A 51 5.89 -5.30 3.90
CA THR A 51 6.62 -6.12 4.89
C THR A 51 5.70 -7.05 5.67
N GLY A 52 4.46 -6.61 5.91
CA GLY A 52 3.43 -7.42 6.57
C GLY A 52 2.44 -8.08 5.62
N ALA A 53 2.63 -7.97 4.30
CA ALA A 53 1.66 -8.43 3.33
C ALA A 53 1.46 -9.96 3.47
N GLU A 54 0.23 -10.35 3.74
CA GLU A 54 -0.14 -11.77 3.78
C GLU A 54 -0.38 -12.27 2.36
N GLU A 55 0.02 -13.52 2.10
CA GLU A 55 -0.32 -14.17 0.85
C GLU A 55 -1.85 -14.35 0.80
N LEU A 56 -2.51 -13.59 -0.07
CA LEU A 56 -3.91 -13.84 -0.41
C LEU A 56 -3.98 -15.18 -1.14
N THR A 57 -4.09 -16.26 -0.37
CA THR A 57 -4.48 -17.55 -0.90
C THR A 57 -5.89 -17.37 -1.47
N THR A 58 -5.95 -17.25 -2.79
CA THR A 58 -7.23 -17.34 -3.49
C THR A 58 -7.73 -18.75 -3.18
N PRO A 59 -8.90 -18.95 -2.54
CA PRO A 59 -9.40 -20.29 -2.35
C PRO A 59 -9.53 -20.91 -3.74
N LEU A 60 -8.68 -21.89 -4.06
CA LEU A 60 -8.87 -22.73 -5.23
C LEU A 60 -10.25 -23.33 -5.02
N ALA A 61 -11.21 -22.94 -5.86
CA ALA A 61 -12.50 -23.57 -5.90
C ALA A 61 -12.26 -25.08 -6.03
N SER A 62 -12.56 -25.81 -4.97
CA SER A 62 -12.42 -27.26 -4.83
C SER A 62 -13.49 -27.99 -5.66
N ASN A 63 -13.63 -27.59 -6.92
CA ASN A 63 -14.56 -28.13 -7.92
C ASN A 63 -13.80 -28.79 -9.08
N GLN A 64 -12.72 -29.52 -8.79
CA GLN A 64 -12.16 -30.48 -9.74
C GLN A 64 -12.48 -31.90 -9.25
N GLY A 65 -13.48 -32.52 -9.90
CA GLY A 65 -13.62 -33.97 -9.93
C GLY A 65 -14.97 -34.55 -9.50
N SER A 66 -16.07 -34.27 -10.24
CA SER A 66 -17.26 -35.14 -10.24
C SER A 66 -18.12 -34.99 -11.49
N ILE A 67 -17.51 -35.06 -12.67
CA ILE A 67 -18.23 -35.26 -13.93
C ILE A 67 -17.29 -35.97 -14.90
N MET A 68 -17.33 -37.30 -14.93
CA MET A 68 -17.06 -38.17 -16.10
C MET A 68 -16.82 -39.63 -15.62
N ALA A 69 -17.85 -40.31 -15.10
CA ALA A 69 -17.82 -41.78 -14.99
C ALA A 69 -19.22 -42.40 -14.85
N GLU A 70 -20.22 -41.98 -15.62
CA GLU A 70 -21.44 -42.80 -15.78
C GLU A 70 -22.03 -42.65 -17.18
N LEU A 71 -21.30 -43.12 -18.20
CA LEU A 71 -21.87 -43.43 -19.51
C LEU A 71 -21.01 -44.55 -20.12
N HIS A 72 -21.44 -45.79 -19.91
CA HIS A 72 -21.42 -46.95 -20.83
C HIS A 72 -21.58 -48.25 -20.01
N ARG A 73 -22.80 -48.46 -19.52
CA ARG A 73 -23.34 -49.80 -19.29
C ARG A 73 -24.13 -50.16 -20.56
N HIS A 74 -23.54 -50.96 -21.43
CA HIS A 74 -24.24 -51.77 -22.43
C HIS A 74 -23.37 -52.99 -22.72
#